data_AF-A0A1V9XRE1-F1
#
_entry.id   AF-A0A1V9XRE1-F1
#
_cell.length_a   1.000
_cell.length_b   1.000
_cell.length_c   1.000
_cell.angle_alpha   90.00
_cell.angle_beta   90.00
_cell.angle_gamma   90.00
#
_symmetry.space_group_name_H-M   'P 1'
#
loop_
_entity.id
_entity.type
_entity.pdbx_description
1 polymer ?
#
loop_
_entity_poly.entity_id
_entity_poly.type
_entity_poly.pdbx_seq_one_letter_code
_entity_poly.pdbx_strand_id
1 'polypeptide(L)' 'MWYEIIPSVAIVLTAMSLPVLAESYLNRFMNGKPYLRDIQTPRAVEYVLRDIRLSGDPYKDIGLEGIPDAKE' A
#
# COMPACT_ATOMS: atom_id res chain seq x y z
N MET A 1 21.86 -24.08 28.93
CA MET A 1 20.59 -24.81 28.81
C MET A 1 20.09 -24.56 27.38
N TRP A 2 18.90 -25.01 27.00
CA TRP A 2 18.41 -24.82 25.62
C TRP A 2 17.69 -23.47 25.44
N TYR A 3 17.30 -22.82 26.55
CA TYR A 3 16.49 -21.61 26.55
C TYR A 3 17.31 -20.32 26.37
N GLU A 4 18.63 -20.37 26.53
CA GLU A 4 19.52 -19.21 26.37
C GLU A 4 19.57 -18.72 24.90
N ILE A 5 19.05 -19.51 23.96
CA ILE A 5 18.85 -19.09 22.57
C ILE A 5 17.63 -18.17 22.40
N ILE A 6 16.66 -18.25 23.31
CA ILE A 6 15.36 -17.55 23.19
C ILE A 6 15.55 -16.03 23.09
N PRO A 7 16.41 -15.37 23.91
CA PRO A 7 16.65 -13.93 23.77
C PRO A 7 17.19 -13.55 22.38
N SER A 8 18.15 -14.30 21.85
CA SER A 8 18.72 -14.04 20.53
C SER A 8 17.68 -14.23 19.42
N VAL A 9 16.87 -15.29 19.50
CA VAL A 9 15.78 -15.53 18.55
C VAL A 9 14.72 -14.43 18.64
N ALA A 10 14.36 -13.99 19.84
CA ALA A 10 13.40 -12.90 20.03
C ALA A 10 13.89 -11.59 19.39
N ILE A 11 15.19 -11.26 19.53
CA ILE A 11 15.78 -10.08 18.89
C ILE A 11 15.68 -10.19 17.36
N VAL A 12 16.05 -11.34 16.80
CA VAL A 12 16.00 -11.55 15.33
C VAL A 12 14.55 -11.46 14.82
N LEU A 13 13.61 -12.15 15.47
CA LEU A 13 12.20 -12.11 15.09
C LEU A 13 11.61 -10.70 15.19
N THR A 14 11.97 -9.95 16.23
CA THR A 14 11.52 -8.56 16.39
C THR A 14 12.09 -7.69 15.27
N ALA A 15 13.40 -7.80 14.99
CA ALA A 15 14.05 -7.02 13.95
C ALA A 15 13.50 -7.33 12.55
N MET A 16 13.13 -8.58 12.27
CA MET A 16 12.54 -8.98 10.97
C MET A 16 11.06 -8.63 10.84
N SER A 17 10.28 -8.71 11.92
CA SER A 17 8.83 -8.42 11.88
C SER A 17 8.52 -6.93 11.88
N LEU A 18 9.37 -6.12 12.52
CA LEU A 18 9.13 -4.69 12.70
C LEU A 18 8.99 -3.92 11.37
N PRO A 19 9.84 -4.13 10.34
CA PRO A 19 9.68 -3.46 9.05
C PRO A 19 8.35 -3.77 8.36
N VAL A 20 7.92 -5.04 8.38
CA VAL A 20 6.67 -5.48 7.74
C VAL A 20 5.46 -4.84 8.41
N LEU A 21 5.47 -4.77 9.74
CA LEU A 21 4.41 -4.11 10.49
C LEU A 21 4.41 -2.59 10.26
N ALA A 22 5.59 -1.98 10.24
CA ALA A 22 5.74 -0.54 10.04
C ALA A 22 5.33 -0.08 8.63
N GLU A 23 5.56 -0.91 7.61
CA GLU A 23 5.29 -0.58 6.21
C GLU A 23 3.84 -0.14 5.99
N SER A 24 2.87 -0.86 6.54
CA SER A 24 1.45 -0.53 6.37
C SER A 24 1.08 0.83 6.95
N TYR A 25 1.63 1.17 8.12
CA TYR A 25 1.40 2.47 8.75
C TYR A 25 2.08 3.60 7.97
N LEU A 26 3.32 3.37 7.50
CA LEU A 26 4.05 4.35 6.68
C LEU A 26 3.34 4.60 5.35
N ASN A 27 2.91 3.55 4.66
CA ASN A 27 2.16 3.66 3.41
C ASN A 27 0.87 4.46 3.62
N ARG A 28 0.13 4.18 4.70
CA ARG A 28 -1.09 4.93 5.02
C ARG A 28 -0.82 6.40 5.31
N PHE A 29 0.29 6.70 5.98
CA PHE A 29 0.68 8.09 6.28
C PHE A 29 1.08 8.87 5.01
N MET A 30 1.85 8.24 4.11
CA MET A 30 2.37 8.91 2.91
C MET A 30 1.35 8.97 1.77
N ASN A 31 0.63 7.88 1.52
CA ASN A 31 -0.21 7.68 0.33
C ASN A 31 -1.72 7.66 0.66
N GLY A 32 -2.10 7.79 1.93
CA GLY A 32 -3.49 7.67 2.37
C GLY A 32 -4.05 6.24 2.40
N LYS A 33 -3.32 5.26 1.84
CA LYS A 33 -3.70 3.84 1.78
C LYS A 33 -2.63 2.94 2.38
N PRO A 34 -3.00 1.84 3.06
CA PRO A 34 -2.06 0.98 3.80
C PRO A 34 -1.17 0.09 2.90
N TYR A 35 -1.30 0.19 1.58
CA TYR A 35 -0.64 -0.65 0.60
C TYR A 35 -0.09 0.19 -0.55
N LEU A 36 0.91 -0.34 -1.25
CA LEU A 36 1.39 0.20 -2.52
C LEU A 36 0.65 -0.46 -3.69
N ARG A 37 0.48 0.27 -4.80
CA ARG A 37 -0.14 -0.30 -6.00
C ARG A 37 0.84 -1.17 -6.77
N ASP A 38 0.30 -2.23 -7.38
CA ASP A 38 1.06 -3.07 -8.29
C ASP A 38 1.43 -2.31 -9.57
N ILE A 39 2.70 -2.43 -9.95
CA ILE A 39 3.29 -1.88 -11.18
C ILE A 39 4.17 -2.92 -11.89
N GLN A 40 4.05 -4.20 -11.53
CA GLN A 40 4.88 -5.27 -12.08
C GLN A 40 4.53 -5.61 -13.54
N THR A 41 3.28 -5.36 -13.95
CA THR A 41 2.83 -5.64 -15.32
C THR A 41 2.53 -4.35 -16.08
N PRO A 42 2.74 -4.30 -17.40
CA PRO A 42 2.41 -3.12 -18.21
C PRO A 42 0.95 -2.69 -18.05
N ARG A 43 0.04 -3.66 -17.97
CA ARG A 43 -1.39 -3.40 -17.74
C ARG A 43 -1.65 -2.76 -16.38
N ALA A 44 -0.98 -3.21 -15.32
CA ALA A 44 -1.11 -2.59 -13.99
C ALA A 44 -0.59 -1.14 -14.00
N VAL A 45 0.53 -0.89 -14.69
CA VAL A 45 1.07 0.46 -14.88
C VAL A 45 0.08 1.35 -15.64
N GLU A 46 -0.54 0.86 -16.71
CA GLU A 46 -1.57 1.60 -17.44
C GLU A 46 -2.75 2.01 -16.55
N TYR A 47 -3.19 1.14 -15.64
CA TYR A 47 -4.26 1.48 -14.68
C TYR A 47 -3.83 2.53 -13.66
N VAL A 48 -2.61 2.45 -13.13
CA VAL A 48 -2.07 3.47 -12.22
C VAL A 48 -1.98 4.83 -12.92
N LEU A 49 -1.49 4.85 -14.17
CA LEU A 49 -1.40 6.08 -14.96
C LEU A 49 -2.78 6.63 -15.33
N ARG A 50 -3.76 5.77 -15.61
CA ARG A 50 -5.15 6.18 -15.82
C ARG A 50 -5.69 6.90 -14.59
N ASP A 51 -5.48 6.33 -13.41
CA ASP A 51 -6.01 6.89 -12.17
C ASP A 51 -5.34 8.24 -11.86
N ILE A 52 -4.03 8.38 -12.09
CA ILE A 52 -3.32 9.68 -12.02
C ILE A 52 -3.94 10.72 -12.95
N ARG A 53 -4.30 10.36 -14.19
CA ARG A 53 -4.91 11.30 -15.14
C ARG A 53 -6.33 11.73 -14.73
N LEU A 54 -7.06 10.85 -14.05
CA LEU A 54 -8.45 11.12 -13.64
C LEU A 54 -8.51 11.91 -12.32
N SER A 55 -7.69 11.58 -11.33
CA SER A 55 -7.79 12.14 -9.97
C SER A 55 -6.60 13.01 -9.54
N GLY A 56 -5.48 12.95 -10.28
CA GLY A 56 -4.19 13.55 -9.90
C GLY A 56 -3.36 12.71 -8.93
N ASP A 57 -3.93 11.66 -8.32
CA ASP A 57 -3.31 10.84 -7.29
C ASP A 57 -3.70 9.35 -7.48
N PRO A 58 -2.74 8.43 -7.68
CA PRO A 58 -3.05 7.02 -7.94
C PRO A 58 -3.74 6.29 -6.77
N TYR A 59 -3.75 6.89 -5.57
CA TYR A 59 -4.39 6.35 -4.37
C TYR A 59 -5.75 6.98 -4.07
N LYS A 60 -6.16 8.00 -4.83
CA LYS A 60 -7.48 8.62 -4.72
C LYS A 60 -8.47 7.93 -5.65
N ASP A 61 -9.41 7.18 -5.07
CA ASP A 61 -10.46 6.51 -5.82
C ASP A 61 -11.55 7.52 -6.24
N ILE A 62 -12.04 7.36 -7.47
CA ILE A 62 -13.23 8.06 -7.99
C ILE A 62 -14.31 7.01 -8.20
N GLY A 63 -15.40 7.13 -7.44
CA GLY A 63 -16.57 6.27 -7.57
C GLY A 63 -17.55 6.78 -8.62
N LEU A 64 -18.82 6.41 -8.45
CA LEU A 64 -19.91 6.78 -9.37
C LEU A 64 -20.18 8.29 -9.37
N GLU A 65 -19.78 8.99 -8.31
CA GLU A 65 -19.87 10.45 -8.20
C GLU A 65 -19.03 11.20 -9.25
N GLY A 66 -18.05 10.54 -9.88
CA GLY A 66 -17.28 11.12 -10.98
C GLY A 66 -17.94 10.98 -12.35
N ILE A 67 -19.05 10.25 -12.45
CA ILE A 67 -19.77 10.03 -13.70
C ILE A 67 -20.79 11.16 -13.86
N PRO A 68 -20.78 11.91 -14.98
CA PRO A 68 -21.78 12.94 -15.21
C PRO A 68 -23.17 12.32 -15.31
N ASP A 69 -24.15 12.96 -14.66
CA ASP A 69 -25.55 12.56 -14.76
C ASP A 69 -26.03 12.64 -16.21
N ALA A 70 -26.91 11.70 -16.58
CA ALA A 70 -27.53 11.74 -17.90
C ALA A 70 -28.28 13.07 -18.04
N LYS A 71 -28.00 13.82 -19.11
CA LYS A 71 -28.85 14.95 -19.50
C LYS A 71 -30.22 14.38 -19.86
N GLU A 72 -31.25 14.76 -19.10
CA GLU A 72 -32.65 14.56 -19.51
C GLU A 72 -32.94 15.18 -20.88
#